data_AF-A0A3C0P0B1-F1
#
_entry.id   AF-A0A3C0P0B1-F1
#
_cell.length_a   1.000
_cell.length_b   1.000
_cell.length_c   1.000
_cell.angle_alpha   90.00
_cell.angle_beta   90.00
_cell.angle_gamma   90.00
#
_symmetry.space_group_name_H-M   'P 1'
#
loop_
_entity.id
_entity.type
_entity.pdbx_description
1 polymer ?
#
loop_
_entity_poly.entity_id
_entity_poly.type
_entity_poly.pdbx_seq_one_letter_code
_entity_poly.pdbx_strand_id
1 'polypeptide(L)' 'MKIELGIGQRTQAVEIADENIIDVLTPNPVKYDLMGEDEVKRALAAPIASPRLKDIVKPGEKIVM' A
#
# COMPACT_ATOMS: atom_id res chain seq x y z
N MET A 1 -2.50 0.27 29.22
CA MET A 1 -2.27 0.84 27.88
C MET A 1 -3.58 1.09 27.15
N LYS A 2 -3.70 2.22 26.44
CA LYS A 2 -4.83 2.51 25.54
C LYS A 2 -4.42 2.26 24.09
N ILE A 3 -5.18 1.46 23.35
CA ILE A 3 -4.89 1.08 21.95
C ILE A 3 -6.11 1.35 21.07
N GLU A 4 -5.88 1.72 19.81
CA GLU A 4 -6.93 1.90 18.80
C GLU A 4 -7.00 0.71 17.84
N LEU A 5 -8.19 0.15 17.66
CA LEU A 5 -8.46 -0.98 16.79
C LEU A 5 -9.42 -0.58 15.66
N GLY A 6 -9.00 -0.81 14.41
CA GLY A 6 -9.88 -0.65 13.25
C GLY A 6 -10.88 -1.81 13.14
N ILE A 7 -12.16 -1.50 13.04
CA ILE A 7 -13.25 -2.47 12.90
C ILE A 7 -14.18 -1.98 11.78
N GLY A 8 -14.03 -2.55 10.57
CA GLY A 8 -14.74 -2.05 9.39
C GLY A 8 -14.36 -0.60 9.09
N GLN A 9 -15.34 0.32 9.15
CA GLN A 9 -15.13 1.75 8.91
C GLN A 9 -14.96 2.58 10.20
N ARG A 10 -14.96 1.95 11.38
CA ARG A 10 -14.83 2.64 12.67
C ARG A 10 -13.51 2.28 13.36
N THR A 11 -13.08 3.16 14.24
CA THR A 11 -12.00 2.89 15.19
C THR A 11 -12.60 2.74 16.60
N GLN A 12 -12.06 1.81 17.38
CA GLN A 12 -12.44 1.62 18.78
C GLN A 12 -11.21 1.73 19.66
N ALA A 13 -11.28 2.62 20.65
CA ALA A 13 -10.29 2.65 21.72
C ALA A 13 -10.61 1.56 22.75
N VAL A 14 -9.59 0.82 23.16
CA VAL A 14 -9.65 -0.15 24.26
C VAL A 14 -8.56 0.16 25.27
N GLU A 15 -8.83 -0.16 26.53
CA GLU A 15 -7.88 -0.05 27.62
C GLU A 15 -7.59 -1.44 28.17
N ILE A 16 -6.32 -1.83 28.16
CA ILE A 16 -5.83 -3.15 28.59
C ILE A 16 -4.75 -2.90 29.62
N ALA A 17 -4.79 -3.59 30.77
CA ALA A 17 -3.73 -3.51 31.76
C ALA A 17 -2.39 -3.99 31.17
N ASP A 18 -1.29 -3.29 31.44
CA ASP A 18 0.00 -3.54 30.78
C ASP A 18 0.53 -4.96 31.04
N GLU A 19 0.24 -5.52 32.22
CA GLU A 19 0.56 -6.90 32.60
C GLU A 19 -0.06 -7.98 31.69
N ASN A 20 -1.12 -7.63 30.96
CA ASN A 20 -1.79 -8.53 30.02
C ASN A 20 -1.29 -8.37 28.58
N ILE A 21 -0.34 -7.47 28.32
CA ILE A 21 0.19 -7.20 26.99
C ILE A 21 1.59 -7.81 26.88
N ILE A 22 1.75 -8.74 25.94
CA ILE A 22 3.06 -9.28 25.59
C ILE A 22 3.78 -8.29 24.67
N ASP A 23 3.12 -7.87 23.58
CA ASP A 23 3.64 -6.88 22.62
C ASP A 23 2.50 -6.29 21.76
N VAL A 24 2.77 -5.18 21.07
CA VAL A 24 1.89 -4.56 20.07
C VAL A 24 2.58 -4.55 18.72
N LEU A 25 2.17 -5.48 17.85
CA LEU A 25 2.73 -5.58 16.50
C LEU A 25 2.11 -4.54 15.57
N THR A 26 2.97 -3.70 14.96
CA THR A 26 2.58 -2.67 14.00
C THR A 26 3.29 -2.89 12.66
N PRO A 27 2.77 -2.35 11.54
CA PRO A 27 3.48 -2.39 10.27
C PRO A 27 4.87 -1.76 10.40
N ASN A 28 5.86 -2.37 9.74
CA ASN A 28 7.20 -1.80 9.71
C ASN A 28 7.17 -0.38 9.12
N PRO A 29 7.94 0.57 9.67
CA PRO A 29 8.08 1.89 9.08
C PRO A 29 8.78 1.77 7.73
N VAL A 30 8.13 2.25 6.67
CA VAL A 30 8.71 2.33 5.32
C VAL A 30 8.88 3.80 4.96
N LYS A 31 10.08 4.15 4.47
CA LYS A 31 10.33 5.48 3.90
C LYS A 31 10.05 5.44 2.40
N TYR A 32 9.33 6.43 1.90
CA TYR A 32 9.01 6.55 0.48
C TYR A 32 9.69 7.80 -0.08
N ASP A 33 10.46 7.63 -1.16
CA ASP A 33 11.09 8.76 -1.85
C ASP A 33 10.10 9.46 -2.80
N LEU A 34 9.22 8.69 -3.43
CA LEU A 34 8.12 9.17 -4.28
C LEU A 34 6.79 8.57 -3.79
N MET A 35 5.69 9.28 -4.03
CA MET A 35 4.34 8.85 -3.68
C MET A 35 3.34 9.29 -4.77
N GLY A 36 2.13 8.72 -4.73
CA GLY A 36 1.04 9.13 -5.62
C GLY A 36 1.37 8.96 -7.10
N GLU A 37 1.02 9.95 -7.91
CA GLU A 37 1.16 9.90 -9.37
C GLU A 37 2.62 9.75 -9.83
N ASP A 38 3.57 10.40 -9.16
CA ASP A 38 4.99 10.35 -9.56
C ASP A 38 5.58 8.94 -9.38
N GLU A 39 5.16 8.25 -8.32
CA GLU A 39 5.53 6.85 -8.09
C GLU A 39 4.91 5.94 -9.16
N VAL A 40 3.64 6.15 -9.51
CA VAL A 40 2.96 5.39 -10.58
C VAL A 40 3.67 5.58 -11.92
N LYS A 41 4.06 6.81 -12.27
CA LYS A 41 4.82 7.11 -13.49
C LYS A 41 6.18 6.41 -13.50
N ARG A 42 6.90 6.42 -12.37
CA ARG A 42 8.17 5.70 -12.23
C ARG A 42 8.00 4.21 -12.50
N ALA A 43 7.00 3.58 -11.88
CA ALA A 43 6.73 2.15 -12.05
C ALA A 43 6.39 1.79 -13.52
N LEU A 44 5.55 2.58 -14.19
CA LEU A 44 5.21 2.37 -15.61
C LEU A 44 6.40 2.59 -16.56
N ALA A 45 7.37 3.41 -16.16
CA ALA A 45 8.59 3.63 -16.94
C ALA A 45 9.62 2.50 -16.80
N ALA A 46 9.59 1.74 -15.69
CA ALA A 46 10.52 0.67 -15.36
C ALA A 46 9.78 -0.64 -14.97
N PRO A 47 9.11 -1.31 -15.92
CA PRO A 47 8.36 -2.53 -15.67
C PRO A 47 9.25 -3.69 -15.20
N ILE A 48 8.68 -4.57 -14.36
CA ILE A 48 9.36 -5.78 -13.91
C ILE A 48 9.00 -6.92 -14.86
N ALA A 49 9.99 -7.49 -15.52
CA ALA A 49 9.87 -8.67 -16.38
C ALA A 49 8.89 -8.54 -17.57
N SER A 50 8.66 -7.33 -18.07
CA SER A 50 7.92 -7.07 -19.31
C SER A 50 8.42 -5.82 -20.04
N PRO A 51 8.10 -5.63 -21.34
CA PRO A 51 8.27 -4.35 -22.01
C PRO A 51 7.36 -3.27 -21.39
N ARG A 52 7.63 -1.99 -21.68
CA ARG A 52 6.76 -0.91 -21.20
C ARG A 52 5.39 -1.03 -21.86
N LEU A 53 4.34 -0.62 -21.15
CA LEU A 53 2.97 -0.70 -21.67
C LEU A 53 2.81 -0.05 -23.06
N LYS A 54 3.46 1.10 -23.29
CA LYS A 54 3.46 1.81 -24.57
C LYS A 54 4.08 1.02 -25.74
N ASP A 55 4.92 0.02 -25.43
CA ASP A 55 5.59 -0.83 -26.42
C ASP A 55 4.79 -2.13 -26.65
N ILE A 56 3.88 -2.47 -25.74
CA ILE A 56 2.99 -3.64 -25.83
C ILE A 56 1.74 -3.31 -26.66
N VAL A 57 1.11 -2.16 -26.38
CA VAL A 57 -0.15 -1.75 -27.01
C VAL A 57 0.08 -1.29 -28.45
N LYS A 58 -0.68 -1.84 -29.41
CA LYS A 58 -0.58 -1.47 -30.83
C LYS A 58 -1.83 -0.75 -31.33
N PRO A 59 -1.69 0.16 -32.32
CA PRO A 59 -2.84 0.82 -32.94
C PRO A 59 -3.85 -0.20 -33.49
N GLY A 60 -5.13 0.00 -33.18
CA GLY A 60 -6.24 -0.84 -33.66
C GLY A 60 -6.62 -2.00 -32.74
N GLU A 61 -5.85 -2.27 -31.67
CA GLU A 61 -6.21 -3.27 -30.68
C GLU A 61 -7.36 -2.78 -29.77
N LYS A 62 -8.26 -3.70 -29.39
CA LYS A 62 -9.24 -3.44 -28.34
C LYS A 62 -8.59 -3.70 -27.00
N ILE A 63 -8.48 -2.67 -26.19
CA ILE A 63 -7.87 -2.72 -24.87
C ILE A 63 -8.98 -2.92 -23.83
N VAL A 64 -8.75 -3.80 -22.87
CA VAL A 64 -9.60 -3.98 -21.68
C VAL A 64 -8.75 -3.66 -20.47
N MET A 65 -9.33 -2.91 -19.53
CA MET A 65 -8.70 -2.49 -18.28
C MET A 65 -9.33 -3.24 -17.11
#